data_AF-A0A7X7KC13-F1
#
_entry.id   AF-A0A7X7KC13-F1
#
_cell.length_a   1.000
_cell.length_b   1.000
_cell.length_c   1.000
_cell.angle_alpha   90.00
_cell.angle_beta   90.00
_cell.angle_gamma   90.00
#
_symmetry.space_group_name_H-M   'P 1'
#
loop_
_entity.id
_entity.type
_entity.pdbx_description
1 polymer ?
#
loop_
_entity_poly.entity_id
_entity_poly.type
_entity_poly.pdbx_seq_one_letter_code
_entity_poly.pdbx_strand_id
1 'polypeptide(L)'
;FRVDRDALHCRGEIHYAVDQSRVRQFVLSLPENTPETIRIDGLDGVELKEYTGKLVGGRRWWTVLLAEPRRGRVRLAFDFQQRLTAADGKSHPLPIVEAEGVSYQSGLAAVEGCAELEVDVKAALPRVDVGELAEADYQPGRRLLGAYEFVGNPPPIEIGVVRRRGYAIPPAIVEKCELDTVISTEGWRRHQARFRLRTAALFLRVELPRGAVLWAAELDGLPLKPQRDDHGILVDLSAGKDAAAELKIIYADGKHRPIAARGTLNIPAPKLHVHLGLNAGNNNVGQVDNLSHKLSPGQVDNLSYEVPLADMVWRLHLPSGYEIVSAAGTLSTAEVSRPMPAAFQVAGILYAMSGGIGNSPAIPFPSGGCGCSAPIPRMRPPSDYDAPPLTLADGAGTRVTTSPEGSPHARPAPAFVGRITGTAGAKWSDDPDYIAPIGVGVALDRTYKLNSGLMEITYDSGAKVILEGPSNYEVETLAGGYLALGKIYLKNSNPTGDYILRTPTTVVTADPYAEIGAEVSLDGSTFVNTYSGRVHVLSSANGKELVMDNHGGA
;
A
#
# COMPACT_ATOMS: atom_id res chain seq x y z
N PHE A 1 44.26 13.47 -9.66
CA PHE A 1 42.95 14.07 -9.35
C PHE A 1 41.97 12.98 -9.03
N ARG A 2 41.19 13.10 -7.94
CA ARG A 2 40.12 12.17 -7.60
C ARG A 2 38.78 12.89 -7.55
N VAL A 3 37.83 12.39 -8.35
CA VAL A 3 36.48 12.92 -8.49
C VAL A 3 35.56 12.16 -7.53
N ASP A 4 35.10 12.84 -6.50
CA ASP A 4 34.11 12.35 -5.53
C ASP A 4 32.76 13.07 -5.73
N ARG A 5 31.72 12.64 -5.01
CA ARG A 5 30.32 13.07 -5.22
C ARG A 5 30.16 14.60 -5.26
N ASP A 6 30.76 15.30 -4.30
CA ASP A 6 30.60 16.75 -4.10
C ASP A 6 31.94 17.51 -4.09
N ALA A 7 33.04 16.81 -4.39
CA ALA A 7 34.39 17.34 -4.24
C ALA A 7 35.34 16.81 -5.31
N LEU A 8 36.25 17.68 -5.73
CA LEU A 8 37.45 17.31 -6.47
C LEU A 8 38.64 17.38 -5.51
N HIS A 9 39.30 16.24 -5.31
CA HIS A 9 40.55 16.17 -4.57
C HIS A 9 41.72 16.27 -5.56
N CYS A 10 42.59 17.25 -5.32
CA CYS A 10 43.85 17.38 -6.03
C CYS A 10 44.99 16.96 -5.09
N ARG A 11 45.86 16.11 -5.63
CA ARG A 11 47.18 15.80 -5.08
C ARG A 11 48.14 15.94 -6.24
N GLY A 12 49.20 16.71 -6.04
CA GLY A 12 50.21 16.93 -7.04
C GLY A 12 51.59 17.08 -6.44
N GLU A 13 52.59 16.82 -7.27
CA GLU A 13 54.00 16.94 -6.94
C GLU A 13 54.68 17.73 -8.05
N ILE A 14 55.58 18.63 -7.69
CA ILE A 14 56.45 19.33 -8.64
C ILE A 14 57.89 18.97 -8.31
N HIS A 15 58.61 18.53 -9.34
CA HIS A 15 60.03 18.22 -9.28
C HIS A 15 60.80 19.30 -10.01
N TYR A 16 61.45 20.20 -9.27
CA TYR A 16 62.36 21.19 -9.84
C TYR A 16 63.77 20.60 -9.94
N ALA A 17 64.40 20.76 -11.09
CA ALA A 17 65.84 20.51 -11.28
C ALA A 17 66.58 21.85 -11.32
N VAL A 18 67.39 22.13 -10.29
CA VAL A 18 68.16 23.38 -10.18
C VAL A 18 69.61 23.14 -10.59
N ASP A 19 69.94 23.48 -11.84
CA ASP A 19 71.25 23.14 -12.42
C ASP A 19 72.34 24.16 -12.13
N GLN A 20 72.00 25.45 -12.01
CA GLN A 20 72.97 26.54 -11.87
C GLN A 20 73.24 26.91 -10.41
N SER A 21 72.80 28.10 -9.99
CA SER A 21 72.98 28.61 -8.64
C SER A 21 71.95 28.02 -7.69
N ARG A 22 72.25 28.02 -6.38
CA ARG A 22 71.29 27.60 -5.36
C ARG A 22 70.09 28.56 -5.40
N VAL A 23 68.89 28.00 -5.44
CA VAL A 23 67.62 28.73 -5.43
C VAL A 23 66.93 28.48 -4.09
N ARG A 24 66.36 29.56 -3.53
CA ARG A 24 65.59 29.50 -2.27
C ARG A 24 64.09 29.69 -2.48
N GLN A 25 63.70 30.28 -3.60
CA GLN A 25 62.32 30.67 -3.87
C GLN A 25 61.83 29.96 -5.13
N PHE A 26 60.72 29.26 -5.01
CA PHE A 26 60.02 28.61 -6.12
C PHE A 26 58.64 29.22 -6.26
N VAL A 27 58.12 29.20 -7.48
CA VAL A 27 56.80 29.74 -7.77
C VAL A 27 56.02 28.70 -8.55
N LEU A 28 54.79 28.45 -8.09
CA LEU A 28 53.82 27.63 -8.79
C LEU A 28 52.53 28.42 -8.96
N SER A 29 51.79 28.14 -10.02
CA SER A 29 50.49 28.75 -10.25
C SER A 29 49.40 27.72 -10.54
N LEU A 30 48.20 27.98 -10.02
CA LEU A 30 46.98 27.23 -10.33
C LEU A 30 45.91 28.20 -10.87
N PRO A 31 44.89 27.71 -11.58
CA PRO A 31 43.78 28.55 -12.04
C PRO A 31 43.05 29.27 -10.89
N GLU A 32 42.45 30.43 -11.18
CA GLU A 32 41.74 31.28 -10.22
C GLU A 32 40.70 30.55 -9.35
N ASN A 33 40.02 29.56 -9.94
CA ASN A 33 38.95 28.77 -9.29
C ASN A 33 39.46 27.79 -8.22
N THR A 34 40.78 27.67 -8.06
CA THR A 34 41.41 26.88 -6.99
C THR A 34 41.14 27.54 -5.62
N PRO A 35 40.99 26.77 -4.53
CA PRO A 35 40.84 27.31 -3.17
C PRO A 35 41.96 28.30 -2.78
N GLU A 36 41.63 29.27 -1.93
CA GLU A 36 42.60 30.29 -1.50
C GLU A 36 43.71 29.72 -0.62
N THR A 37 43.37 28.70 0.15
CA THR A 37 44.28 27.98 1.03
C THR A 37 44.48 26.58 0.46
N ILE A 38 45.74 26.24 0.19
CA ILE A 38 46.19 24.90 -0.18
C ILE A 38 47.31 24.50 0.79
N ARG A 39 47.53 23.20 0.89
CA ARG A 39 48.66 22.66 1.63
C ARG A 39 49.84 22.47 0.67
N ILE A 40 51.02 22.92 1.08
CA ILE A 40 52.28 22.72 0.34
C ILE A 40 53.30 22.17 1.33
N ASP A 41 53.90 21.03 1.02
CA ASP A 41 54.93 20.39 1.81
C ASP A 41 56.19 20.16 0.96
N GLY A 42 57.36 20.20 1.58
CA GLY A 42 58.60 19.76 0.94
C GLY A 42 58.80 18.25 1.14
N LEU A 43 59.21 17.55 0.08
CA LEU A 43 59.55 16.13 0.12
C LEU A 43 61.07 15.92 0.16
N ASP A 44 61.53 14.70 0.42
CA ASP A 44 62.96 14.32 0.41
C ASP A 44 63.86 15.26 1.25
N GLY A 45 63.36 15.63 2.43
CA GLY A 45 64.06 16.49 3.39
C GLY A 45 64.14 17.96 2.96
N VAL A 46 63.33 18.42 2.00
CA VAL A 46 63.17 19.83 1.68
C VAL A 46 62.34 20.51 2.78
N GLU A 47 62.92 21.47 3.49
CA GLU A 47 62.21 22.24 4.52
C GLU A 47 61.71 23.56 3.98
N LEU A 48 60.44 23.88 4.25
CA LEU A 48 59.80 25.13 3.86
C LEU A 48 59.85 26.12 5.02
N LYS A 49 60.23 27.36 4.75
CA LYS A 49 60.14 28.46 5.71
C LYS A 49 58.73 29.02 5.75
N GLU A 50 58.19 29.33 4.57
CA GLU A 50 56.84 29.85 4.39
C GLU A 50 56.41 29.69 2.94
N TYR A 51 55.11 29.77 2.70
CA TYR A 51 54.57 29.95 1.37
C TYR A 51 53.42 30.95 1.41
N THR A 52 53.26 31.73 0.34
CA THR A 52 52.24 32.78 0.27
C THR A 52 51.56 32.77 -1.08
N GLY A 53 50.22 32.73 -1.06
CA GLY A 53 49.37 32.78 -2.25
C GLY A 53 48.94 34.21 -2.58
N LYS A 54 48.90 34.56 -3.87
CA LYS A 54 48.33 35.82 -4.38
C LYS A 54 47.61 35.58 -5.71
N LEU A 55 46.52 36.30 -5.95
CA LEU A 55 45.84 36.29 -7.25
C LEU A 55 46.55 37.27 -8.18
N VAL A 56 47.09 36.79 -9.31
CA VAL A 56 47.79 37.60 -10.31
C VAL A 56 47.36 37.13 -11.70
N GLY A 57 46.81 38.05 -12.50
CA GLY A 57 46.48 37.77 -13.90
C GLY A 57 45.52 36.59 -14.12
N GLY A 58 44.49 36.43 -13.27
CA GLY A 58 43.51 35.34 -13.39
C GLY A 58 44.02 33.96 -12.97
N ARG A 59 45.16 33.91 -12.28
CA ARG A 59 45.73 32.69 -11.69
C ARG A 59 46.12 32.95 -10.23
N ARG A 60 46.08 31.92 -9.41
CA ARG A 60 46.61 31.96 -8.04
C ARG A 60 48.06 31.51 -8.06
N TRP A 61 48.95 32.37 -7.59
CA TRP A 61 50.39 32.17 -7.56
C TRP A 61 50.83 31.93 -6.13
N TRP A 62 51.51 30.81 -5.87
CA TRP A 62 52.15 30.54 -4.60
C TRP A 62 53.66 30.72 -4.73
N THR A 63 54.18 31.64 -3.93
CA THR A 63 55.62 31.79 -3.71
C THR A 63 56.01 30.91 -2.55
N VAL A 64 56.84 29.90 -2.80
CA VAL A 64 57.34 28.94 -1.80
C VAL A 64 58.78 29.28 -1.45
N LEU A 65 59.03 29.62 -0.20
CA LEU A 65 60.36 29.96 0.31
C LEU A 65 60.93 28.81 1.13
N LEU A 66 62.05 28.26 0.69
CA LEU A 66 62.76 27.20 1.42
C LEU A 66 63.46 27.75 2.66
N ALA A 67 63.61 26.90 3.69
CA ALA A 67 64.42 27.20 4.87
C ALA A 67 65.88 27.53 4.47
N GLU A 68 66.44 26.73 3.56
CA GLU A 68 67.79 26.88 3.03
C GLU A 68 67.83 26.85 1.49
N PRO A 69 68.71 27.65 0.84
CA PRO A 69 68.89 27.58 -0.61
C PRO A 69 69.43 26.22 -1.07
N ARG A 70 68.81 25.62 -2.10
CA ARG A 70 69.18 24.30 -2.63
C ARG A 70 69.55 24.33 -4.11
N ARG A 71 70.41 23.38 -4.50
CA ARG A 71 70.75 23.04 -5.89
C ARG A 71 70.40 21.56 -6.11
N GLY A 72 70.16 21.14 -7.34
CA GLY A 72 69.74 19.79 -7.68
C GLY A 72 68.22 19.62 -7.59
N ARG A 73 67.76 18.39 -7.28
CA ARG A 73 66.34 18.04 -7.23
C ARG A 73 65.67 18.66 -5.99
N VAL A 74 64.60 19.41 -6.20
CA VAL A 74 63.72 19.94 -5.14
C VAL A 74 62.31 19.44 -5.43
N ARG A 75 61.72 18.70 -4.48
CA ARG A 75 60.38 18.15 -4.63
C ARG A 75 59.42 18.85 -3.67
N LEU A 76 58.32 19.33 -4.22
CA LEU A 76 57.23 19.93 -3.46
C LEU A 76 55.96 19.12 -3.72
N ALA A 77 55.24 18.76 -2.66
CA ALA A 77 53.89 18.22 -2.74
C ALA A 77 52.88 19.33 -2.46
N PHE A 78 51.72 19.25 -3.08
CA PHE A 78 50.58 20.09 -2.73
C PHE A 78 49.28 19.29 -2.79
N ASP A 79 48.36 19.65 -1.91
CA ASP A 79 47.03 19.08 -1.88
C ASP A 79 45.97 20.12 -1.53
N PHE A 80 44.80 19.92 -2.13
CA PHE A 80 43.61 20.69 -1.82
C PHE A 80 42.34 19.94 -2.23
N GLN A 81 41.24 20.38 -1.64
CA GLN A 81 39.91 19.95 -2.00
C GLN A 81 39.11 21.17 -2.47
N GLN A 82 38.46 21.05 -3.63
CA GLN A 82 37.54 22.08 -4.10
C GLN A 82 36.15 21.49 -4.33
N ARG A 83 35.13 22.32 -4.12
CA ARG A 83 33.74 21.90 -4.31
C ARG A 83 33.51 21.60 -5.78
N LEU A 84 32.95 20.43 -6.05
CA LEU A 84 32.51 20.05 -7.39
C LEU A 84 30.99 20.09 -7.42
N THR A 85 30.42 21.12 -8.04
CA THR A 85 28.98 21.17 -8.27
C THR A 85 28.68 20.29 -9.47
N ALA A 86 28.47 19.00 -9.24
CA ALA A 86 28.04 18.05 -10.25
C ALA A 86 26.63 18.42 -10.72
N ALA A 87 26.55 19.35 -11.67
CA ALA A 87 25.36 19.63 -12.44
C ALA A 87 25.42 18.73 -13.68
N ASP A 88 24.39 17.91 -13.90
CA ASP A 88 24.29 16.91 -14.96
C ASP A 88 24.96 17.37 -16.27
N GLY A 89 26.16 16.83 -16.55
CA GLY A 89 26.85 16.99 -17.83
C GLY A 89 27.62 18.30 -18.05
N LYS A 90 27.79 19.17 -17.05
CA LYS A 90 28.69 20.33 -17.20
C LYS A 90 30.15 19.90 -17.25
N SER A 91 30.90 20.51 -18.18
CA SER A 91 32.35 20.34 -18.27
C SER A 91 33.04 21.13 -17.16
N HIS A 92 33.94 20.49 -16.43
CA HIS A 92 34.74 21.11 -15.38
C HIS A 92 36.23 20.98 -15.72
N PRO A 93 36.94 22.09 -15.94
CA PRO A 93 38.39 22.03 -16.16
C PRO A 93 39.10 21.62 -14.87
N LEU A 94 40.07 20.72 -14.99
CA LEU A 94 40.92 20.31 -13.88
C LEU A 94 41.96 21.41 -13.59
N PRO A 95 42.21 21.73 -12.31
CA PRO A 95 43.19 22.73 -11.92
C PRO A 95 44.61 22.13 -11.99
N ILE A 96 45.19 22.12 -13.20
CA ILE A 96 46.56 21.65 -13.43
C ILE A 96 47.54 22.74 -12.97
N VAL A 97 48.55 22.32 -12.21
CA VAL A 97 49.60 23.21 -11.71
C VAL A 97 50.60 23.55 -12.80
N GLU A 98 51.11 24.77 -12.77
CA GLU A 98 52.23 25.22 -13.61
C GLU A 98 53.42 25.62 -12.74
N ALA A 99 54.61 25.20 -13.15
CA ALA A 99 55.86 25.63 -12.53
C ALA A 99 56.30 26.95 -13.19
N GLU A 100 56.35 28.02 -12.41
CA GLU A 100 56.64 29.36 -12.93
C GLU A 100 58.14 29.68 -12.91
N GLY A 101 58.60 30.43 -13.91
CA GLY A 101 60.00 30.85 -14.00
C GLY A 101 61.00 29.72 -14.32
N VAL A 102 60.51 28.60 -14.88
CA VAL A 102 61.34 27.48 -15.35
C VAL A 102 61.59 27.58 -16.85
N SER A 103 62.73 27.05 -17.31
CA SER A 103 63.06 27.00 -18.75
C SER A 103 62.27 25.92 -19.51
N TYR A 104 61.90 24.84 -18.81
CA TYR A 104 61.18 23.71 -19.36
C TYR A 104 60.33 23.06 -18.26
N GLN A 105 59.12 22.63 -18.63
CA GLN A 105 58.27 21.81 -17.77
C GLN A 105 57.64 20.68 -18.59
N SER A 106 57.35 19.58 -17.92
CA SER A 106 56.58 18.45 -18.42
C SER A 106 55.87 17.82 -17.23
N GLY A 107 54.82 17.06 -17.47
CA GLY A 107 54.08 16.47 -16.36
C GLY A 107 53.08 15.40 -16.78
N LEU A 108 52.60 14.71 -15.76
CA LEU A 108 51.60 13.67 -15.84
C LEU A 108 50.37 14.08 -15.02
N ALA A 109 49.18 13.87 -15.58
CA ALA A 109 47.92 14.12 -14.93
C ALA A 109 47.07 12.85 -14.94
N ALA A 110 46.82 12.29 -13.77
CA ALA A 110 45.90 11.16 -13.58
C ALA A 110 44.53 11.62 -13.09
N VAL A 111 43.47 11.03 -13.62
CA VAL A 111 42.08 11.28 -13.22
C VAL A 111 41.46 9.99 -12.71
N GLU A 112 40.97 10.01 -11.47
CA GLU A 112 40.29 8.90 -10.81
C GLU A 112 38.81 9.25 -10.59
N GLY A 113 37.92 8.28 -10.76
CA GLY A 113 36.50 8.41 -10.46
C GLY A 113 36.08 7.68 -9.19
N CYS A 114 34.82 7.84 -8.80
CA CYS A 114 34.18 7.07 -7.74
C CYS A 114 33.12 6.11 -8.30
N ALA A 115 32.54 5.25 -7.45
CA ALA A 115 31.53 4.28 -7.88
C ALA A 115 30.15 4.91 -8.17
N GLU A 116 29.88 6.09 -7.61
CA GLU A 116 28.57 6.75 -7.67
C GLU A 116 28.40 7.64 -8.90
N LEU A 117 29.51 7.99 -9.56
CA LEU A 117 29.53 8.96 -10.65
C LEU A 117 29.94 8.30 -11.96
N GLU A 118 29.31 8.74 -13.04
CA GLU A 118 29.83 8.55 -14.39
C GLU A 118 30.65 9.79 -14.75
N VAL A 119 31.94 9.57 -15.04
CA VAL A 119 32.89 10.64 -15.31
C VAL A 119 33.50 10.43 -16.70
N ASP A 120 33.24 11.37 -17.60
CA ASP A 120 33.86 11.46 -18.91
C ASP A 120 35.08 12.38 -18.84
N VAL A 121 36.21 11.97 -19.42
CA VAL A 121 37.44 12.78 -19.40
C VAL A 121 37.78 13.20 -20.81
N LYS A 122 37.73 14.52 -21.05
CA LYS A 122 38.06 15.15 -22.33
C LYS A 122 39.44 15.81 -22.21
N ALA A 123 40.40 15.26 -22.95
CA ALA A 123 41.74 15.79 -23.02
C ALA A 123 42.26 15.72 -24.46
N ALA A 124 42.87 16.80 -24.95
CA ALA A 124 43.62 16.80 -26.20
C ALA A 124 45.09 16.39 -25.95
N LEU A 125 45.29 15.33 -25.15
CA LEU A 125 46.60 14.83 -24.72
C LEU A 125 46.70 13.33 -24.95
N PRO A 126 47.92 12.80 -25.23
CA PRO A 126 48.13 11.37 -25.29
C PRO A 126 47.83 10.73 -23.94
N ARG A 127 47.15 9.59 -23.98
CA ARG A 127 47.01 8.71 -22.80
C ARG A 127 48.28 7.89 -22.63
N VAL A 128 48.73 7.74 -21.39
CA VAL A 128 49.91 6.95 -21.01
C VAL A 128 49.56 5.83 -20.04
N ASP A 129 50.47 4.89 -19.86
CA ASP A 129 50.37 3.85 -18.84
C ASP A 129 50.54 4.45 -17.44
N VAL A 130 49.85 3.88 -16.46
CA VAL A 130 49.95 4.25 -15.04
C VAL A 130 51.35 3.98 -14.49
N GLY A 131 52.08 3.01 -15.07
CA GLY A 131 53.46 2.71 -14.72
C GLY A 131 54.41 3.91 -14.82
N GLU A 132 54.10 4.90 -15.66
CA GLU A 132 54.86 6.15 -15.77
C GLU A 132 54.77 7.02 -14.50
N LEU A 133 53.79 6.77 -13.63
CA LEU A 133 53.64 7.43 -12.33
C LEU A 133 54.39 6.72 -11.20
N ALA A 134 55.23 5.71 -11.47
CA ALA A 134 55.89 4.92 -10.43
C ALA A 134 56.78 5.73 -9.46
N GLU A 135 57.30 6.89 -9.89
CA GLU A 135 58.08 7.79 -9.01
C GLU A 135 57.24 8.74 -8.16
N ALA A 136 55.92 8.84 -8.40
CA ALA A 136 55.05 9.71 -7.62
C ALA A 136 54.85 9.15 -6.20
N ASP A 137 54.84 10.02 -5.19
CA ASP A 137 54.51 9.67 -3.81
C ASP A 137 53.06 9.17 -3.71
N TYR A 138 52.15 9.84 -4.43
CA TYR A 138 50.76 9.37 -4.57
C TYR A 138 50.56 8.48 -5.80
N GLN A 139 50.28 7.20 -5.55
CA GLN A 139 49.88 6.24 -6.57
C GLN A 139 48.36 6.28 -6.79
N PRO A 140 47.86 6.44 -8.03
CA PRO A 140 46.44 6.33 -8.33
C PRO A 140 45.86 4.97 -7.94
N GLY A 141 44.64 4.98 -7.42
CA GLY A 141 43.90 3.80 -6.98
C GLY A 141 43.13 3.07 -8.08
N ARG A 142 42.23 2.17 -7.66
CA ARG A 142 41.56 1.17 -8.51
C ARG A 142 40.55 1.73 -9.52
N ARG A 143 40.22 3.03 -9.47
CA ARG A 143 39.25 3.69 -10.37
C ARG A 143 39.89 4.76 -11.23
N LEU A 144 41.07 4.47 -11.76
CA LEU A 144 41.71 5.33 -12.75
C LEU A 144 40.88 5.37 -14.04
N LEU A 145 40.54 6.58 -14.49
CA LEU A 145 39.83 6.85 -15.74
C LEU A 145 40.79 7.15 -16.89
N GLY A 146 41.97 7.68 -16.57
CA GLY A 146 43.07 7.90 -17.51
C GLY A 146 44.23 8.65 -16.88
N ALA A 147 45.42 8.47 -17.47
CA ALA A 147 46.61 9.26 -17.21
C ALA A 147 47.05 9.93 -18.52
N TYR A 148 47.49 11.19 -18.42
CA TYR A 148 47.76 12.06 -19.56
C TYR A 148 49.11 12.74 -19.37
N GLU A 149 49.96 12.71 -20.40
CA GLU A 149 51.25 13.39 -20.39
C GLU A 149 51.19 14.71 -21.16
N PHE A 150 51.91 15.72 -20.69
CA PHE A 150 52.07 16.99 -21.40
C PHE A 150 53.51 17.51 -21.31
N VAL A 151 53.88 18.30 -22.33
CA VAL A 151 55.16 19.02 -22.41
C VAL A 151 54.87 20.51 -22.59
N GLY A 152 55.58 21.35 -21.84
CA GLY A 152 55.31 22.78 -21.75
C GLY A 152 54.05 23.07 -20.94
N ASN A 153 53.30 24.10 -21.33
CA ASN A 153 52.09 24.48 -20.61
C ASN A 153 50.99 23.43 -20.85
N PRO A 154 50.36 22.90 -19.77
CA PRO A 154 49.36 21.86 -19.91
C PRO A 154 48.12 22.39 -20.65
N PRO A 155 47.67 21.75 -21.74
CA PRO A 155 46.37 22.06 -22.31
C PRO A 155 45.26 21.62 -21.34
N PRO A 156 44.06 22.21 -21.44
CA PRO A 156 42.97 21.92 -20.52
C PRO A 156 42.56 20.44 -20.59
N ILE A 157 42.53 19.80 -19.42
CA ILE A 157 41.86 18.52 -19.21
C ILE A 157 40.52 18.84 -18.54
N GLU A 158 39.42 18.42 -19.16
CA GLU A 158 38.09 18.65 -18.64
C GLU A 158 37.42 17.34 -18.24
N ILE A 159 36.61 17.39 -17.19
CA ILE A 159 35.78 16.27 -16.77
C ILE A 159 34.30 16.63 -16.93
N GLY A 160 33.54 15.74 -17.56
CA GLY A 160 32.08 15.77 -17.53
C GLY A 160 31.61 14.83 -16.42
N VAL A 161 30.85 15.33 -15.46
CA VAL A 161 30.34 14.52 -14.35
C VAL A 161 28.83 14.36 -14.47
N VAL A 162 28.39 13.12 -14.55
CA VAL A 162 26.98 12.74 -14.62
C VAL A 162 26.64 11.92 -13.38
N ARG A 163 25.66 12.40 -12.62
CA ARG A 163 25.07 11.65 -11.51
C ARG A 163 24.06 10.68 -12.10
N ARG A 164 24.33 9.37 -12.03
CA ARG A 164 23.30 8.39 -12.37
C ARG A 164 22.24 8.44 -11.29
N ARG A 165 21.00 8.74 -11.67
CA ARG A 165 19.84 8.67 -10.78
C ARG A 165 19.71 7.22 -10.32
N GLY A 166 20.13 6.94 -9.08
CA GLY A 166 19.93 5.63 -8.48
C GLY A 166 18.44 5.30 -8.47
N TYR A 167 18.08 4.07 -8.84
CA TYR A 167 16.72 3.59 -8.67
C TYR A 167 16.43 3.57 -7.18
N ALA A 168 15.53 4.45 -6.72
CA ALA A 168 15.11 4.46 -5.33
C ALA A 168 14.42 3.13 -5.03
N ILE A 169 15.01 2.33 -4.13
CA ILE A 169 14.37 1.12 -3.63
C ILE A 169 13.10 1.57 -2.90
N PRO A 170 11.92 1.03 -3.25
CA PRO A 170 10.68 1.38 -2.58
C PRO A 170 10.82 1.12 -1.07
N PRO A 171 10.50 2.09 -0.20
CA PRO A 171 10.56 1.90 1.26
C PRO A 171 9.50 0.90 1.78
N ALA A 172 8.54 0.57 0.92
CA ALA A 172 7.52 -0.44 1.14
C ALA A 172 7.18 -1.12 -0.19
N ILE A 173 6.76 -2.38 -0.12
CA ILE A 173 6.11 -3.12 -1.21
C ILE A 173 5.00 -3.99 -0.62
N VAL A 174 3.86 -4.06 -1.32
CA VAL A 174 2.87 -5.10 -1.07
C VAL A 174 3.27 -6.31 -1.91
N GLU A 175 3.65 -7.39 -1.26
CA GLU A 175 4.01 -8.64 -1.93
C GLU A 175 2.78 -9.41 -2.43
N LYS A 176 1.67 -9.31 -1.68
CA LYS A 176 0.41 -9.93 -2.02
C LYS A 176 -0.76 -9.08 -1.54
N CYS A 177 -1.77 -8.94 -2.39
CA CYS A 177 -3.02 -8.27 -2.06
C CYS A 177 -4.20 -9.20 -2.32
N GLU A 178 -5.00 -9.49 -1.30
CA GLU A 178 -6.28 -10.17 -1.44
C GLU A 178 -7.41 -9.19 -1.14
N LEU A 179 -8.24 -8.90 -2.14
CA LEU A 179 -9.37 -8.00 -2.03
C LEU A 179 -10.67 -8.78 -2.26
N ASP A 180 -11.49 -8.88 -1.23
CA ASP A 180 -12.82 -9.50 -1.32
C ASP A 180 -13.88 -8.38 -1.29
N THR A 181 -14.69 -8.28 -2.34
CA THR A 181 -15.80 -7.32 -2.42
C THR A 181 -17.13 -8.06 -2.46
N VAL A 182 -18.06 -7.69 -1.59
CA VAL A 182 -19.46 -8.15 -1.63
C VAL A 182 -20.34 -7.03 -2.14
N ILE A 183 -21.21 -7.35 -3.11
CA ILE A 183 -22.11 -6.41 -3.76
C ILE A 183 -23.55 -6.84 -3.51
N SER A 184 -24.40 -5.90 -3.12
CA SER A 184 -25.84 -6.12 -2.97
C SER A 184 -26.62 -5.63 -4.19
N THR A 185 -27.85 -6.12 -4.35
CA THR A 185 -28.81 -5.64 -5.38
C THR A 185 -29.13 -4.16 -5.22
N GLU A 186 -29.18 -3.68 -3.97
CA GLU A 186 -29.44 -2.29 -3.60
C GLU A 186 -28.27 -1.33 -3.87
N GLY A 187 -27.14 -1.83 -4.36
CA GLY A 187 -25.97 -1.02 -4.71
C GLY A 187 -25.02 -0.74 -3.54
N TRP A 188 -25.23 -1.35 -2.37
CA TRP A 188 -24.23 -1.39 -1.30
C TRP A 188 -23.05 -2.27 -1.67
N ARG A 189 -21.86 -1.84 -1.29
CA ARG A 189 -20.61 -2.57 -1.54
C ARG A 189 -19.75 -2.53 -0.29
N ARG A 190 -19.29 -3.70 0.13
CA ARG A 190 -18.37 -3.87 1.25
C ARG A 190 -17.11 -4.55 0.76
N HIS A 191 -15.98 -4.08 1.27
CA HIS A 191 -14.66 -4.50 0.84
C HIS A 191 -13.83 -4.93 2.04
N GLN A 192 -13.10 -6.03 1.89
CA GLN A 192 -12.04 -6.44 2.79
C GLN A 192 -10.75 -6.57 1.97
N ALA A 193 -9.77 -5.72 2.26
CA ALA A 193 -8.45 -5.80 1.64
C ALA A 193 -7.44 -6.34 2.66
N ARG A 194 -6.67 -7.37 2.30
CA ARG A 194 -5.53 -7.88 3.06
C ARG A 194 -4.26 -7.66 2.26
N PHE A 195 -3.29 -6.98 2.86
CA PHE A 195 -2.01 -6.66 2.26
C PHE A 195 -0.91 -7.34 3.06
N ARG A 196 -0.12 -8.18 2.39
CA ARG A 196 1.17 -8.62 2.92
C ARG A 196 2.23 -7.63 2.50
N LEU A 197 2.71 -6.87 3.45
CA LEU A 197 3.65 -5.77 3.28
C LEU A 197 5.06 -6.24 3.66
N ARG A 198 6.04 -5.82 2.87
CA ARG A 198 7.43 -5.72 3.31
C ARG A 198 7.84 -4.26 3.31
N THR A 199 8.14 -3.71 4.48
CA THR A 199 8.39 -2.27 4.64
C THR A 199 9.32 -1.95 5.80
N ALA A 200 10.11 -0.88 5.62
CA ALA A 200 10.88 -0.24 6.68
C ALA A 200 10.20 1.04 7.22
N ALA A 201 9.01 1.38 6.71
CA ALA A 201 8.28 2.57 7.12
C ALA A 201 7.53 2.34 8.43
N LEU A 202 7.56 3.33 9.31
CA LEU A 202 6.80 3.29 10.57
C LEU A 202 5.34 3.70 10.40
N PHE A 203 5.02 4.42 9.33
CA PHE A 203 3.68 4.89 9.05
C PHE A 203 3.33 4.67 7.59
N LEU A 204 2.08 4.28 7.37
CA LEU A 204 1.51 4.10 6.05
C LEU A 204 0.18 4.84 5.97
N ARG A 205 -0.04 5.57 4.88
CA ARG A 205 -1.30 6.23 4.59
C ARG A 205 -2.14 5.36 3.66
N VAL A 206 -3.37 5.10 4.08
CA VAL A 206 -4.38 4.40 3.28
C VAL A 206 -5.27 5.45 2.62
N GLU A 207 -5.24 5.48 1.29
CA GLU A 207 -6.17 6.24 0.46
C GLU A 207 -7.32 5.32 0.05
N LEU A 208 -8.49 5.57 0.62
CA LEU A 208 -9.70 4.86 0.23
C LEU A 208 -10.33 5.48 -1.02
N PRO A 209 -11.09 4.69 -1.81
CA PRO A 209 -11.94 5.21 -2.85
C PRO A 209 -12.79 6.41 -2.44
N ARG A 210 -13.05 7.32 -3.37
CA ARG A 210 -13.86 8.51 -3.10
C ARG A 210 -15.25 8.12 -2.58
N GLY A 211 -15.59 8.61 -1.39
CA GLY A 211 -16.88 8.33 -0.73
C GLY A 211 -16.92 7.02 0.05
N ALA A 212 -15.82 6.26 0.09
CA ALA A 212 -15.71 5.09 0.95
C ALA A 212 -15.40 5.48 2.39
N VAL A 213 -15.88 4.67 3.33
CA VAL A 213 -15.70 4.84 4.76
C VAL A 213 -14.98 3.62 5.33
N LEU A 214 -13.87 3.86 6.02
CA LEU A 214 -13.18 2.82 6.79
C LEU A 214 -14.03 2.38 7.97
N TRP A 215 -14.24 1.07 8.11
CA TRP A 215 -14.97 0.47 9.22
C TRP A 215 -14.03 -0.14 10.25
N ALA A 216 -12.99 -0.85 9.81
CA ALA A 216 -12.00 -1.47 10.68
C ALA A 216 -10.63 -1.57 10.00
N ALA A 217 -9.58 -1.59 10.81
CA ALA A 217 -8.22 -1.91 10.38
C ALA A 217 -7.56 -2.82 11.43
N GLU A 218 -6.77 -3.77 10.96
CA GLU A 218 -6.01 -4.72 11.77
C GLU A 218 -4.57 -4.78 11.23
N LEU A 219 -3.58 -4.86 12.13
CA LEU A 219 -2.18 -5.11 11.81
C LEU A 219 -1.76 -6.39 12.51
N ASP A 220 -1.30 -7.37 11.75
CA ASP A 220 -0.86 -8.67 12.27
C ASP A 220 -1.94 -9.33 13.16
N GLY A 221 -3.21 -9.15 12.77
CA GLY A 221 -4.39 -9.66 13.49
C GLY A 221 -4.83 -8.81 14.70
N LEU A 222 -4.09 -7.77 15.06
CA LEU A 222 -4.43 -6.87 16.16
C LEU A 222 -5.20 -5.64 15.67
N PRO A 223 -6.31 -5.26 16.32
CA PRO A 223 -7.05 -4.05 15.95
C PRO A 223 -6.19 -2.79 16.04
N LEU A 224 -6.19 -2.01 14.96
CA LEU A 224 -5.59 -0.68 14.92
C LEU A 224 -6.64 0.39 15.21
N LYS A 225 -6.25 1.44 15.93
CA LYS A 225 -7.00 2.71 15.94
C LYS A 225 -6.48 3.55 14.77
N PRO A 226 -7.20 3.63 13.64
CA PRO A 226 -6.75 4.41 12.49
C PRO A 226 -6.81 5.89 12.86
N GLN A 227 -5.71 6.60 12.66
CA GLN A 227 -5.70 8.06 12.79
C GLN A 227 -6.14 8.66 11.46
N ARG A 228 -6.85 9.78 11.49
CA ARG A 228 -7.19 10.53 10.27
C ARG A 228 -6.46 11.86 10.31
N ASP A 229 -5.81 12.21 9.19
CA ASP A 229 -5.28 13.54 8.94
C ASP A 229 -6.02 14.18 7.75
N ASP A 230 -5.63 15.40 7.36
CA ASP A 230 -6.23 16.11 6.23
C ASP A 230 -6.07 15.36 4.88
N HIS A 231 -5.22 14.35 4.83
CA HIS A 231 -4.74 13.70 3.60
C HIS A 231 -5.12 12.21 3.52
N GLY A 232 -5.71 11.61 4.55
CA GLY A 232 -6.20 10.23 4.54
C GLY A 232 -6.21 9.54 5.90
N ILE A 233 -6.19 8.22 5.86
CA ILE A 233 -6.09 7.39 7.07
C ILE A 233 -4.63 7.02 7.29
N LEU A 234 -4.08 7.36 8.45
CA LEU A 234 -2.74 6.98 8.87
C LEU A 234 -2.77 5.71 9.72
N VAL A 235 -1.95 4.75 9.32
CA VAL A 235 -1.73 3.48 10.01
C VAL A 235 -0.31 3.49 10.57
N ASP A 236 -0.22 3.27 11.88
CA ASP A 236 1.04 3.07 12.58
C ASP A 236 1.47 1.60 12.44
N LEU A 237 2.63 1.38 11.82
CA LEU A 237 3.22 0.06 11.59
C LEU A 237 4.26 -0.30 12.66
N SER A 238 4.60 0.62 13.59
CA SER A 238 5.60 0.38 14.63
C SER A 238 5.19 -0.68 15.66
N ALA A 239 3.90 -1.05 15.71
CA ALA A 239 3.41 -2.17 16.49
C ALA A 239 3.82 -3.54 15.91
N GLY A 240 4.21 -3.60 14.64
CA GLY A 240 4.75 -4.80 13.99
C GLY A 240 6.17 -5.10 14.48
N LYS A 241 6.45 -6.36 14.82
CA LYS A 241 7.76 -6.77 15.36
C LYS A 241 8.86 -6.92 14.29
N ASP A 242 8.47 -7.03 13.02
CA ASP A 242 9.34 -7.31 11.89
C ASP A 242 9.04 -6.40 10.68
N ALA A 243 9.95 -6.36 9.72
CA ALA A 243 9.77 -5.64 8.45
C ALA A 243 8.67 -6.26 7.54
N ALA A 244 8.09 -7.39 7.94
CA ALA A 244 6.94 -8.01 7.31
C ALA A 244 5.70 -7.77 8.17
N ALA A 245 4.62 -7.28 7.55
CA ALA A 245 3.38 -6.99 8.25
C ALA A 245 2.16 -7.39 7.40
N GLU A 246 1.10 -7.86 8.04
CA GLU A 246 -0.19 -8.11 7.41
C GLU A 246 -1.19 -7.01 7.80
N LEU A 247 -1.45 -6.09 6.87
CA LEU A 247 -2.45 -5.04 7.06
C LEU A 247 -3.78 -5.52 6.47
N LYS A 248 -4.81 -5.56 7.30
CA LYS A 248 -6.19 -5.82 6.87
C LYS A 248 -7.03 -4.57 7.09
N ILE A 249 -7.75 -4.13 6.06
CA ILE A 249 -8.72 -3.04 6.14
C ILE A 249 -10.09 -3.50 5.67
N ILE A 250 -11.12 -3.03 6.38
CA ILE A 250 -12.51 -3.24 6.03
C ILE A 250 -13.11 -1.86 5.78
N TYR A 251 -13.70 -1.67 4.60
CA TYR A 251 -14.32 -0.41 4.22
C TYR A 251 -15.58 -0.67 3.39
N ALA A 252 -16.47 0.32 3.35
CA ALA A 252 -17.67 0.27 2.51
C ALA A 252 -17.77 1.52 1.66
N ASP A 253 -18.24 1.34 0.43
CA ASP A 253 -18.61 2.46 -0.44
C ASP A 253 -19.98 3.02 -0.01
N GLY A 254 -20.28 4.24 -0.44
CA GLY A 254 -21.63 4.78 -0.35
C GLY A 254 -22.64 4.00 -1.19
N LYS A 255 -23.94 4.25 -1.00
CA LYS A 255 -25.00 3.61 -1.79
C LYS A 255 -24.86 3.99 -3.28
N HIS A 256 -24.55 3.01 -4.12
CA HIS A 256 -24.55 3.18 -5.58
C HIS A 256 -25.94 2.92 -6.15
N ARG A 257 -26.14 3.26 -7.44
CA ARG A 257 -27.36 2.92 -8.15
C ARG A 257 -27.55 1.39 -8.15
N PRO A 258 -28.75 0.88 -7.78
CA PRO A 258 -29.07 -0.53 -7.83
C PRO A 258 -28.79 -1.13 -9.21
N ILE A 259 -28.35 -2.38 -9.23
CA ILE A 259 -28.18 -3.12 -10.48
C ILE A 259 -29.57 -3.63 -10.87
N ALA A 260 -30.12 -3.14 -11.97
CA ALA A 260 -31.35 -3.66 -12.57
C ALA A 260 -31.01 -4.91 -13.42
N ALA A 261 -31.77 -5.21 -14.48
CA ALA A 261 -31.48 -6.37 -15.34
C ALA A 261 -30.05 -6.37 -15.96
N ARG A 262 -29.43 -5.20 -16.11
CA ARG A 262 -28.04 -5.03 -16.54
C ARG A 262 -27.45 -3.75 -15.96
N GLY A 263 -26.16 -3.75 -15.62
CA GLY A 263 -25.46 -2.56 -15.14
C GLY A 263 -23.95 -2.65 -15.28
N THR A 264 -23.28 -1.52 -15.07
CA THR A 264 -21.81 -1.42 -15.04
C THR A 264 -21.37 -1.05 -13.63
N LEU A 265 -20.36 -1.77 -13.14
CA LEU A 265 -19.77 -1.53 -11.83
C LEU A 265 -18.35 -0.98 -12.03
N ASN A 266 -18.09 0.19 -11.46
CA ASN A 266 -16.74 0.70 -11.30
C ASN A 266 -16.35 0.53 -9.84
N ILE A 267 -15.29 -0.23 -9.58
CA ILE A 267 -14.83 -0.58 -8.24
C ILE A 267 -13.32 -0.26 -8.19
N PRO A 268 -12.93 0.92 -7.69
CA PRO A 268 -11.53 1.26 -7.49
C PRO A 268 -10.95 0.52 -6.27
N ALA A 269 -9.69 0.10 -6.36
CA ALA A 269 -8.95 -0.46 -5.23
C ALA A 269 -8.43 0.67 -4.32
N PRO A 270 -8.27 0.41 -3.00
CA PRO A 270 -7.60 1.34 -2.11
C PRO A 270 -6.10 1.40 -2.45
N LYS A 271 -5.49 2.55 -2.18
CA LYS A 271 -4.05 2.76 -2.39
C LYS A 271 -3.34 2.94 -1.07
N LEU A 272 -2.07 2.56 -1.05
CA LEU A 272 -1.19 2.70 0.10
C LEU A 272 -0.06 3.65 -0.24
N HIS A 273 0.31 4.53 0.69
CA HIS A 273 1.38 5.51 0.50
C HIS A 273 2.32 5.54 1.71
N VAL A 274 3.62 5.70 1.48
CA VAL A 274 4.60 5.99 2.53
C VAL A 274 4.89 7.48 2.55
N HIS A 275 4.91 8.09 3.73
CA HIS A 275 5.37 9.46 3.92
C HIS A 275 6.91 9.48 3.96
N LEU A 276 7.53 10.22 3.05
CA LEU A 276 8.98 10.44 3.04
C LEU A 276 9.29 11.62 3.96
N GLY A 277 9.42 11.34 5.26
CA GLY A 277 9.85 12.36 6.22
C GLY A 277 11.26 12.86 5.91
N LEU A 278 11.48 14.18 6.02
CA LEU A 278 12.79 14.85 5.83
C LEU A 278 13.89 14.40 6.81
N ASN A 279 13.57 13.55 7.80
CA ASN A 279 14.52 12.96 8.75
C ASN A 279 14.96 11.52 8.38
N ALA A 280 14.95 11.17 7.10
CA ALA A 280 15.64 9.98 6.63
C ALA A 280 17.15 10.28 6.55
N GLY A 281 17.86 10.06 7.67
CA GLY A 281 19.30 10.35 7.77
C GLY A 281 20.08 9.83 6.58
N ASN A 282 20.89 10.71 5.95
CA ASN A 282 21.91 10.61 4.87
C ASN A 282 21.83 9.54 3.76
N ASN A 283 21.07 8.46 3.90
CA ASN A 283 20.97 7.33 2.98
C ASN A 283 19.87 7.53 1.92
N ASN A 284 18.92 8.45 2.16
CA ASN A 284 17.79 8.71 1.24
C ASN A 284 17.87 10.06 0.52
N VAL A 285 18.98 10.80 0.63
CA VAL A 285 19.17 12.10 -0.04
C VAL A 285 19.03 11.96 -1.57
N GLY A 286 19.39 10.80 -2.14
CA GLY A 286 19.17 10.51 -3.56
C GLY A 286 17.70 10.30 -3.98
N GLN A 287 16.79 10.07 -3.03
CA GLN A 287 15.36 9.83 -3.31
C GLN A 287 14.57 11.14 -3.42
N VAL A 288 14.94 12.16 -2.65
CA VAL A 288 14.30 13.48 -2.63
C VAL A 288 14.65 14.28 -3.91
N ASP A 289 15.91 14.21 -4.34
CA ASP A 289 16.39 14.90 -5.55
C ASP A 289 15.79 14.34 -6.86
N ASN A 290 15.40 13.06 -6.88
CA ASN A 290 14.80 12.41 -8.05
C ASN A 290 13.28 12.67 -8.20
N LEU A 291 12.60 13.09 -7.13
CA LEU A 291 11.15 13.35 -7.11
C LEU A 291 10.79 14.85 -7.15
N SER A 292 11.77 15.73 -6.89
CA SER A 292 11.60 17.18 -6.84
C SER A 292 11.17 17.81 -8.18
N HIS A 293 11.56 17.23 -9.32
CA HIS A 293 11.23 17.79 -10.65
C HIS A 293 9.74 17.66 -11.06
N LYS A 294 8.90 17.01 -10.26
CA LYS A 294 7.43 16.98 -10.45
C LYS A 294 6.68 17.94 -9.53
N LEU A 295 7.38 18.78 -8.76
CA LEU A 295 6.78 19.63 -7.74
C LEU A 295 6.98 21.12 -8.05
N SER A 296 5.89 21.89 -7.98
CA SER A 296 5.92 23.35 -8.00
C SER A 296 6.52 23.90 -6.68
N PRO A 297 7.14 25.09 -6.68
CA PRO A 297 7.72 25.67 -5.46
C PRO A 297 6.62 25.90 -4.40
N GLY A 298 6.73 25.21 -3.25
CA GLY A 298 5.79 25.32 -2.12
C GLY A 298 5.25 23.99 -1.55
N GLN A 299 5.64 22.84 -2.11
CA GLN A 299 5.04 21.53 -1.80
C GLN A 299 6.01 20.53 -1.13
N VAL A 300 6.99 21.03 -0.37
CA VAL A 300 8.11 20.23 0.18
C VAL A 300 7.73 19.47 1.46
N ASP A 301 6.57 19.72 2.06
CA ASP A 301 6.19 19.13 3.34
C ASP A 301 5.45 17.78 3.25
N ASN A 302 5.22 17.24 2.03
CA ASN A 302 4.41 16.01 1.88
C ASN A 302 4.79 15.16 0.65
N LEU A 303 6.05 14.77 0.54
CA LEU A 303 6.47 13.76 -0.44
C LEU A 303 5.89 12.40 -0.04
N SER A 304 4.79 11.99 -0.69
CA SER A 304 4.20 10.65 -0.53
C SER A 304 4.59 9.73 -1.69
N TYR A 305 5.09 8.54 -1.38
CA TYR A 305 5.40 7.50 -2.36
C TYR A 305 4.28 6.44 -2.36
N GLU A 306 3.61 6.23 -3.50
CA GLU A 306 2.60 5.15 -3.66
C GLU A 306 3.32 3.78 -3.57
N VAL A 307 2.87 2.93 -2.66
CA VAL A 307 3.43 1.62 -2.42
C VAL A 307 3.09 0.71 -3.60
N PRO A 308 4.09 0.13 -4.30
CA PRO A 308 3.83 -0.79 -5.39
C PRO A 308 3.11 -2.03 -4.89
N LEU A 309 2.15 -2.48 -5.70
CA LEU A 309 1.28 -3.61 -5.38
C LEU A 309 1.56 -4.78 -6.32
N ALA A 310 1.98 -5.91 -5.73
CA ALA A 310 2.21 -7.17 -6.42
C ALA A 310 1.15 -8.22 -6.04
N ASP A 311 1.00 -9.22 -6.92
CA ASP A 311 0.15 -10.41 -6.75
C ASP A 311 -1.24 -10.08 -6.19
N MET A 312 -1.99 -9.24 -6.93
CA MET A 312 -3.35 -8.89 -6.56
C MET A 312 -4.34 -9.95 -7.01
N VAL A 313 -5.11 -10.47 -6.06
CA VAL A 313 -6.29 -11.30 -6.30
C VAL A 313 -7.52 -10.54 -5.82
N TRP A 314 -8.44 -10.27 -6.74
CA TRP A 314 -9.71 -9.63 -6.42
C TRP A 314 -10.87 -10.61 -6.60
N ARG A 315 -11.53 -10.99 -5.50
CA ARG A 315 -12.75 -11.80 -5.51
C ARG A 315 -13.98 -10.90 -5.43
N LEU A 316 -14.89 -11.04 -6.38
CA LEU A 316 -16.17 -10.33 -6.41
C LEU A 316 -17.31 -11.30 -6.10
N HIS A 317 -18.06 -11.01 -5.04
CA HIS A 317 -19.26 -11.74 -4.67
C HIS A 317 -20.49 -10.94 -5.12
N LEU A 318 -21.13 -11.44 -6.19
CA LEU A 318 -22.31 -10.83 -6.78
C LEU A 318 -23.59 -11.28 -6.06
N PRO A 319 -24.68 -10.50 -6.13
CA PRO A 319 -25.99 -10.98 -5.70
C PRO A 319 -26.43 -12.19 -6.52
N SER A 320 -27.29 -13.03 -5.95
CA SER A 320 -27.86 -14.18 -6.64
C SER A 320 -28.56 -13.78 -7.95
N GLY A 321 -28.34 -14.55 -9.01
CA GLY A 321 -28.92 -14.30 -10.34
C GLY A 321 -28.15 -13.31 -11.20
N TYR A 322 -27.02 -12.77 -10.72
CA TYR A 322 -26.14 -11.90 -11.50
C TYR A 322 -24.86 -12.63 -11.90
N GLU A 323 -24.39 -12.35 -13.12
CA GLU A 323 -23.11 -12.83 -13.64
C GLU A 323 -22.33 -11.67 -14.28
N ILE A 324 -21.01 -11.82 -14.36
CA ILE A 324 -20.15 -10.84 -15.04
C ILE A 324 -20.06 -11.23 -16.52
N VAL A 325 -20.66 -10.40 -17.38
CA VAL A 325 -20.64 -10.59 -18.83
C VAL A 325 -19.43 -9.94 -19.53
N SER A 326 -18.81 -8.95 -18.89
CA SER A 326 -17.59 -8.30 -19.39
C SER A 326 -16.81 -7.61 -18.26
N ALA A 327 -15.49 -7.55 -18.41
CA ALA A 327 -14.60 -6.85 -17.48
C ALA A 327 -13.53 -6.05 -18.24
N ALA A 328 -13.21 -4.86 -17.73
CA ALA A 328 -12.13 -4.00 -18.21
C ALA A 328 -11.46 -3.33 -17.01
N GLY A 329 -10.16 -3.09 -17.08
CA GLY A 329 -9.39 -2.49 -15.98
C GLY A 329 -7.93 -2.91 -16.00
N THR A 330 -7.26 -2.69 -14.88
CA THR A 330 -5.84 -3.02 -14.68
C THR A 330 -5.59 -4.47 -14.27
N LEU A 331 -6.64 -5.22 -13.92
CA LEU A 331 -6.57 -6.66 -13.60
C LEU A 331 -7.06 -7.51 -14.78
N SER A 332 -6.43 -8.66 -14.98
CA SER A 332 -6.89 -9.71 -15.89
C SER A 332 -7.76 -10.73 -15.15
N THR A 333 -8.74 -11.29 -15.83
CA THR A 333 -9.55 -12.43 -15.34
C THR A 333 -9.68 -13.47 -16.43
N ALA A 334 -9.60 -14.75 -16.06
CA ALA A 334 -9.85 -15.88 -16.94
C ALA A 334 -11.31 -16.36 -16.90
N GLU A 335 -12.10 -15.91 -15.92
CA GLU A 335 -13.49 -16.35 -15.71
C GLU A 335 -14.48 -15.62 -16.63
N VAL A 336 -14.08 -14.48 -17.22
CA VAL A 336 -14.93 -13.67 -18.09
C VAL A 336 -14.30 -13.57 -19.47
N SER A 337 -14.92 -14.24 -20.45
CA SER A 337 -14.49 -14.13 -21.85
C SER A 337 -14.79 -12.73 -22.38
N ARG A 338 -13.77 -12.01 -22.87
CA ARG A 338 -13.97 -10.67 -23.45
C ARG A 338 -14.86 -10.83 -24.69
N PRO A 339 -16.03 -10.15 -24.78
CA PRO A 339 -16.85 -10.23 -25.97
C PRO A 339 -16.06 -9.69 -27.17
N MET A 340 -15.99 -10.46 -28.26
CA MET A 340 -15.42 -9.99 -29.52
C MET A 340 -16.14 -8.69 -29.94
N PRO A 341 -15.41 -7.60 -30.27
CA PRO A 341 -16.04 -6.37 -30.72
C PRO A 341 -16.96 -6.65 -31.91
N ALA A 342 -18.15 -6.03 -31.93
CA ALA A 342 -19.15 -6.26 -32.99
C ALA A 342 -18.58 -6.08 -34.41
N ALA A 343 -17.60 -5.19 -34.58
CA ALA A 343 -16.87 -5.00 -35.83
C ALA A 343 -16.15 -6.28 -36.33
N PHE A 344 -15.57 -7.08 -35.43
CA PHE A 344 -14.92 -8.34 -35.78
C PHE A 344 -15.92 -9.46 -36.07
N GLN A 345 -17.10 -9.44 -35.43
CA GLN A 345 -18.19 -10.36 -35.76
C GLN A 345 -18.72 -10.06 -37.18
N VAL A 346 -18.95 -8.79 -37.50
CA VAL A 346 -19.40 -8.35 -38.84
C VAL A 346 -18.32 -8.62 -39.89
N ALA A 347 -17.04 -8.36 -39.59
CA ALA A 347 -15.92 -8.67 -40.48
C ALA A 347 -15.78 -10.18 -40.72
N GLY A 348 -15.98 -11.01 -39.69
CA GLY A 348 -16.01 -12.47 -39.82
C GLY A 348 -17.16 -12.96 -40.70
N ILE A 349 -18.36 -12.38 -40.55
CA ILE A 349 -19.51 -12.68 -41.40
C ILE A 349 -19.23 -12.27 -42.86
N LEU A 350 -18.70 -11.07 -43.08
CA LEU A 350 -18.32 -10.61 -44.43
C LEU A 350 -17.22 -11.48 -45.05
N TYR A 351 -16.22 -11.87 -44.25
CA TYR A 351 -15.12 -12.75 -44.68
C TYR A 351 -15.62 -14.15 -45.07
N ALA A 352 -16.52 -14.74 -44.28
CA ALA A 352 -17.15 -16.03 -44.58
C ALA A 352 -18.01 -15.95 -45.85
N MET A 353 -18.78 -14.87 -46.03
CA MET A 353 -19.59 -14.62 -47.24
C MET A 353 -18.71 -14.38 -48.48
N SER A 354 -17.46 -13.91 -48.31
CA SER A 354 -16.48 -13.78 -49.39
C SER A 354 -15.63 -15.03 -49.65
N GLY A 355 -15.94 -16.16 -49.01
CA GLY A 355 -15.26 -17.45 -49.26
C GLY A 355 -13.99 -17.72 -48.46
N GLY A 356 -13.80 -17.04 -47.32
CA GLY A 356 -12.67 -17.28 -46.42
C GLY A 356 -12.72 -18.63 -45.69
N ILE A 357 -11.57 -19.32 -45.56
CA ILE A 357 -11.46 -20.63 -44.89
C ILE A 357 -10.89 -20.43 -43.48
N GLY A 358 -11.71 -20.70 -42.46
CA GLY A 358 -11.29 -20.74 -41.05
C GLY A 358 -12.46 -20.97 -40.09
N ASN A 359 -12.28 -21.82 -39.07
CA ASN A 359 -13.30 -22.23 -38.09
C ASN A 359 -13.99 -21.02 -37.43
N SER A 360 -15.21 -20.70 -37.87
CA SER A 360 -16.17 -19.88 -37.13
C SER A 360 -17.17 -20.79 -36.41
N PRO A 361 -17.68 -20.42 -35.23
CA PRO A 361 -18.60 -21.26 -34.46
C PRO A 361 -19.93 -21.40 -35.23
N ALA A 362 -20.42 -22.62 -35.32
CA ALA A 362 -21.61 -23.00 -36.08
C ALA A 362 -22.84 -22.16 -35.70
N ILE A 363 -23.45 -21.50 -36.68
CA ILE A 363 -24.81 -20.96 -36.60
C ILE A 363 -25.69 -21.87 -37.48
N PRO A 364 -26.76 -22.49 -36.96
CA PRO A 364 -27.69 -23.24 -37.79
C PRO A 364 -28.67 -22.26 -38.45
N PHE A 365 -28.66 -22.18 -39.78
CA PHE A 365 -29.76 -21.56 -40.53
C PHE A 365 -30.73 -22.63 -41.04
N PRO A 366 -32.05 -22.32 -41.11
CA PRO A 366 -33.10 -23.28 -41.43
C PRO A 366 -33.22 -23.44 -42.96
N SER A 367 -33.22 -24.68 -43.45
CA SER A 367 -33.64 -25.00 -44.81
C SER A 367 -34.95 -25.79 -44.76
N GLY A 368 -36.02 -25.14 -45.19
CA GLY A 368 -37.29 -25.79 -45.50
C GLY A 368 -37.32 -26.27 -46.95
N GLY A 369 -37.96 -27.43 -47.19
CA GLY A 369 -38.50 -27.79 -48.51
C GLY A 369 -38.51 -29.28 -48.86
N CYS A 370 -39.66 -29.93 -48.61
CA CYS A 370 -40.34 -31.02 -49.35
C CYS A 370 -39.53 -32.24 -49.87
N GLY A 371 -39.93 -33.51 -49.73
CA GLY A 371 -41.12 -34.19 -49.22
C GLY A 371 -41.07 -35.67 -49.65
N CYS A 372 -41.71 -36.58 -48.91
CA CYS A 372 -42.35 -37.85 -49.34
C CYS A 372 -42.72 -38.76 -48.14
N SER A 373 -44.02 -38.77 -47.81
CA SER A 373 -44.93 -39.88 -47.46
C SER A 373 -44.52 -41.08 -46.55
N ALA A 374 -45.03 -41.03 -45.29
CA ALA A 374 -45.78 -42.03 -44.48
C ALA A 374 -45.25 -43.48 -44.21
N PRO A 375 -45.70 -44.23 -43.14
CA PRO A 375 -46.78 -43.95 -42.18
C PRO A 375 -46.44 -44.13 -40.65
N ILE A 376 -47.45 -43.78 -39.85
CA ILE A 376 -47.59 -43.66 -38.38
C ILE A 376 -47.64 -45.03 -37.65
N PRO A 377 -47.23 -45.08 -36.36
CA PRO A 377 -48.07 -45.72 -35.34
C PRO A 377 -48.41 -44.81 -34.14
N ARG A 378 -49.67 -44.92 -33.71
CA ARG A 378 -50.29 -44.30 -32.52
C ARG A 378 -49.85 -44.98 -31.23
N MET A 379 -49.78 -44.23 -30.12
CA MET A 379 -50.43 -44.52 -28.81
C MET A 379 -50.02 -43.44 -27.78
N ARG A 380 -50.97 -42.60 -27.34
CA ARG A 380 -51.70 -42.60 -26.03
C ARG A 380 -50.89 -42.05 -24.83
N PRO A 381 -51.41 -41.03 -24.11
CA PRO A 381 -50.88 -40.62 -22.81
C PRO A 381 -51.61 -41.34 -21.66
N PRO A 382 -50.98 -41.51 -20.48
CA PRO A 382 -51.68 -41.57 -19.19
C PRO A 382 -51.51 -40.22 -18.48
N SER A 383 -52.56 -39.47 -18.13
CA SER A 383 -53.63 -39.71 -17.13
C SER A 383 -53.14 -39.67 -15.68
N ASP A 384 -53.66 -38.67 -14.97
CA ASP A 384 -54.02 -38.55 -13.55
C ASP A 384 -53.64 -39.67 -12.58
N TYR A 385 -53.13 -39.27 -11.41
CA TYR A 385 -53.37 -39.86 -10.08
C TYR A 385 -53.11 -38.73 -9.05
N ASP A 386 -54.13 -38.16 -8.42
CA ASP A 386 -54.87 -38.63 -7.22
C ASP A 386 -54.25 -38.17 -5.89
N ALA A 387 -54.99 -37.29 -5.20
CA ALA A 387 -55.03 -37.20 -3.74
C ALA A 387 -56.06 -38.21 -3.22
N PRO A 388 -55.92 -38.77 -2.00
CA PRO A 388 -56.86 -38.40 -0.91
C PRO A 388 -56.29 -38.65 0.52
N PRO A 389 -57.09 -38.60 1.62
CA PRO A 389 -58.02 -37.55 2.03
C PRO A 389 -57.84 -37.11 3.51
N LEU A 390 -58.46 -35.98 3.84
CA LEU A 390 -58.85 -35.60 5.20
C LEU A 390 -59.97 -36.52 5.73
N THR A 391 -59.91 -36.89 7.01
CA THR A 391 -61.03 -37.47 7.75
C THR A 391 -61.40 -36.56 8.92
N LEU A 392 -62.67 -36.18 8.94
CA LEU A 392 -63.40 -35.52 10.03
C LEU A 392 -64.11 -36.61 10.84
N ALA A 393 -63.97 -36.61 12.17
CA ALA A 393 -64.99 -37.06 13.11
C ALA A 393 -64.68 -36.39 14.47
N ASP A 394 -65.45 -35.45 15.00
CA ASP A 394 -66.84 -35.48 15.53
C ASP A 394 -66.86 -35.64 17.06
N GLY A 395 -67.77 -34.90 17.70
CA GLY A 395 -68.32 -35.27 19.01
C GLY A 395 -67.66 -34.71 20.27
N ALA A 396 -68.06 -33.51 20.67
CA ALA A 396 -67.98 -33.02 22.04
C ALA A 396 -68.93 -33.80 22.99
N GLY A 397 -68.55 -33.88 24.28
CA GLY A 397 -69.54 -33.90 25.36
C GLY A 397 -69.16 -34.68 26.61
N THR A 398 -68.59 -34.01 27.63
CA THR A 398 -69.14 -34.10 28.99
C THR A 398 -68.72 -32.89 29.83
N ARG A 399 -69.72 -32.21 30.39
CA ARG A 399 -69.65 -31.14 31.40
C ARG A 399 -70.14 -31.74 32.71
N VAL A 400 -69.61 -31.29 33.87
CA VAL A 400 -70.29 -31.09 35.18
C VAL A 400 -69.21 -30.88 36.29
N THR A 401 -69.01 -29.61 36.74
CA THR A 401 -69.23 -29.03 38.10
C THR A 401 -68.11 -29.32 39.13
N THR A 402 -67.56 -28.43 39.99
CA THR A 402 -67.99 -27.13 40.58
C THR A 402 -66.86 -26.49 41.43
N SER A 403 -66.77 -25.14 41.40
CA SER A 403 -66.35 -24.16 42.46
C SER A 403 -64.86 -23.94 42.86
N PRO A 404 -64.48 -22.74 43.38
CA PRO A 404 -65.07 -21.39 43.30
C PRO A 404 -64.11 -20.28 42.77
N GLU A 405 -64.66 -19.08 42.64
CA GLU A 405 -64.13 -17.83 42.09
C GLU A 405 -62.71 -17.42 42.56
N GLY A 406 -61.91 -16.90 41.61
CA GLY A 406 -60.70 -16.13 41.84
C GLY A 406 -60.55 -15.04 40.77
N SER A 407 -60.41 -13.80 41.22
CA SER A 407 -60.44 -12.51 40.47
C SER A 407 -59.79 -12.45 39.07
N PRO A 408 -60.35 -11.67 38.12
CA PRO A 408 -59.87 -11.60 36.73
C PRO A 408 -58.66 -10.68 36.49
N HIS A 409 -57.89 -10.31 37.52
CA HIS A 409 -56.76 -9.39 37.38
C HIS A 409 -55.54 -9.83 38.21
N ALA A 410 -54.85 -10.87 37.75
CA ALA A 410 -53.43 -11.04 38.03
C ALA A 410 -52.72 -11.13 36.68
N ARG A 411 -52.34 -9.96 36.11
CA ARG A 411 -51.36 -9.94 35.02
C ARG A 411 -50.08 -10.56 35.59
N PRO A 412 -49.53 -11.65 35.02
CA PRO A 412 -48.28 -12.21 35.51
C PRO A 412 -47.21 -11.11 35.50
N ALA A 413 -46.46 -11.00 36.60
CA ALA A 413 -45.39 -10.02 36.68
C ALA A 413 -44.38 -10.28 35.53
N PRO A 414 -43.87 -9.24 34.86
CA PRO A 414 -42.93 -9.43 33.76
C PRO A 414 -41.71 -10.20 34.25
N ALA A 415 -41.41 -11.32 33.60
CA ALA A 415 -40.20 -12.08 33.87
C ALA A 415 -39.01 -11.29 33.32
N PHE A 416 -38.21 -10.75 34.23
CA PHE A 416 -36.96 -10.07 33.86
C PHE A 416 -35.87 -11.11 33.62
N VAL A 417 -35.11 -10.90 32.55
CA VAL A 417 -34.04 -11.80 32.09
C VAL A 417 -32.67 -11.13 32.04
N GLY A 418 -32.61 -9.86 32.46
CA GLY A 418 -31.40 -9.06 32.46
C GLY A 418 -31.64 -7.61 32.82
N ARG A 419 -30.60 -6.80 32.60
CA ARG A 419 -30.60 -5.37 32.89
C ARG A 419 -29.95 -4.57 31.77
N ILE A 420 -30.46 -3.37 31.56
CA ILE A 420 -29.81 -2.32 30.75
C ILE A 420 -28.64 -1.79 31.58
N THR A 421 -27.42 -2.05 31.15
CA THR A 421 -26.19 -1.72 31.90
C THR A 421 -25.43 -0.53 31.32
N GLY A 422 -25.77 -0.10 30.11
CA GLY A 422 -25.17 1.07 29.50
C GLY A 422 -26.01 1.65 28.38
N THR A 423 -25.98 2.96 28.22
CA THR A 423 -26.53 3.66 27.06
C THR A 423 -25.58 4.79 26.68
N ALA A 424 -25.38 5.00 25.37
CA ALA A 424 -24.56 6.10 24.86
C ALA A 424 -25.25 6.73 23.66
N GLY A 425 -25.74 7.96 23.83
CA GLY A 425 -26.47 8.67 22.77
C GLY A 425 -27.75 7.96 22.29
N ALA A 426 -28.29 7.03 23.09
CA ALA A 426 -29.44 6.22 22.72
C ALA A 426 -30.70 7.09 22.57
N LYS A 427 -31.30 7.05 21.39
CA LYS A 427 -32.61 7.63 21.10
C LYS A 427 -33.57 6.49 20.76
N TRP A 428 -34.65 6.41 21.51
CA TRP A 428 -35.72 5.43 21.30
C TRP A 428 -36.51 5.72 20.03
N SER A 429 -37.27 4.73 19.56
CA SER A 429 -38.18 4.92 18.42
C SER A 429 -39.28 5.93 18.72
N ASP A 430 -39.60 6.74 17.71
CA ASP A 430 -40.71 7.72 17.72
C ASP A 430 -42.05 7.10 17.25
N ASP A 431 -42.08 5.77 17.09
CA ASP A 431 -43.28 5.01 16.75
C ASP A 431 -44.38 5.24 17.82
N PRO A 432 -45.59 5.73 17.44
CA PRO A 432 -46.65 6.07 18.39
C PRO A 432 -47.06 4.92 19.31
N ASP A 433 -46.92 3.68 18.85
CA ASP A 433 -47.28 2.48 19.60
C ASP A 433 -46.09 1.91 20.42
N TYR A 434 -44.90 2.52 20.32
CA TYR A 434 -43.72 2.11 21.05
C TYR A 434 -43.60 2.85 22.39
N ILE A 435 -43.58 2.08 23.48
CA ILE A 435 -43.35 2.60 24.83
C ILE A 435 -41.88 2.36 25.19
N ALA A 436 -41.09 3.43 25.34
CA ALA A 436 -39.71 3.34 25.81
C ALA A 436 -39.63 2.65 27.19
N PRO A 437 -38.57 1.87 27.48
CA PRO A 437 -38.45 1.16 28.75
C PRO A 437 -38.42 2.11 29.95
N ILE A 438 -39.23 1.80 30.95
CA ILE A 438 -39.30 2.51 32.23
C ILE A 438 -38.46 1.70 33.23
N GLY A 439 -37.27 2.20 33.54
CA GLY A 439 -36.29 1.53 34.40
C GLY A 439 -35.26 0.70 33.61
N VAL A 440 -34.41 -0.03 34.34
CA VAL A 440 -33.28 -0.78 33.78
C VAL A 440 -33.56 -2.27 33.59
N GLY A 441 -34.73 -2.77 34.00
CA GLY A 441 -35.06 -4.20 33.86
C GLY A 441 -35.31 -4.58 32.39
N VAL A 442 -34.74 -5.70 31.95
CA VAL A 442 -34.99 -6.27 30.63
C VAL A 442 -35.98 -7.42 30.75
N ALA A 443 -37.18 -7.24 30.19
CA ALA A 443 -38.27 -8.21 30.29
C ALA A 443 -38.29 -9.15 29.07
N LEU A 444 -38.69 -10.40 29.29
CA LEU A 444 -39.01 -11.35 28.23
C LEU A 444 -40.17 -10.83 27.36
N ASP A 445 -40.16 -11.17 26.08
CA ASP A 445 -41.11 -10.77 25.04
C ASP A 445 -41.19 -9.26 24.82
N ARG A 446 -40.18 -8.52 25.28
CA ARG A 446 -40.09 -7.08 25.08
C ARG A 446 -39.20 -6.75 23.89
N THR A 447 -39.72 -5.86 23.04
CA THR A 447 -38.97 -5.26 21.94
C THR A 447 -38.29 -3.95 22.36
N TYR A 448 -37.04 -3.78 21.95
CA TYR A 448 -36.22 -2.58 22.10
C TYR A 448 -35.95 -1.99 20.72
N LYS A 449 -36.59 -0.84 20.46
CA LYS A 449 -36.45 -0.11 19.19
C LYS A 449 -35.63 1.15 19.41
N LEU A 450 -34.45 1.24 18.78
CA LEU A 450 -33.58 2.41 18.79
C LEU A 450 -33.61 3.09 17.43
N ASN A 451 -33.76 4.41 17.41
CA ASN A 451 -33.54 5.24 16.23
C ASN A 451 -32.05 5.50 16.01
N SER A 452 -31.28 5.73 17.08
CA SER A 452 -29.83 5.91 17.03
C SER A 452 -29.16 5.67 18.39
N GLY A 453 -27.82 5.57 18.41
CA GLY A 453 -27.02 5.41 19.62
C GLY A 453 -26.82 3.95 20.03
N LEU A 454 -26.15 3.73 21.17
CA LEU A 454 -25.81 2.40 21.68
C LEU A 454 -26.58 2.08 22.95
N MET A 455 -27.00 0.83 23.08
CA MET A 455 -27.60 0.29 24.29
C MET A 455 -26.99 -1.06 24.63
N GLU A 456 -26.51 -1.21 25.86
CA GLU A 456 -25.98 -2.46 26.40
C GLU A 456 -27.01 -3.13 27.32
N ILE A 457 -27.25 -4.41 27.06
CA ILE A 457 -28.02 -5.34 27.88
C ILE A 457 -27.05 -6.37 28.45
N THR A 458 -27.08 -6.56 29.77
CA THR A 458 -26.46 -7.70 30.43
C THR A 458 -27.56 -8.64 30.89
N TYR A 459 -27.62 -9.84 30.30
CA TYR A 459 -28.54 -10.89 30.68
C TYR A 459 -28.13 -11.50 32.03
N ASP A 460 -29.10 -12.02 32.78
CA ASP A 460 -28.84 -12.72 34.05
C ASP A 460 -28.05 -14.03 33.84
N SER A 461 -28.07 -14.58 32.61
CA SER A 461 -27.19 -15.68 32.16
C SER A 461 -25.71 -15.28 32.03
N GLY A 462 -25.40 -13.98 32.10
CA GLY A 462 -24.05 -13.44 31.92
C GLY A 462 -23.73 -13.00 30.48
N ALA A 463 -24.60 -13.28 29.51
CA ALA A 463 -24.41 -12.79 28.14
C ALA A 463 -24.53 -11.26 28.09
N LYS A 464 -23.60 -10.61 27.40
CA LYS A 464 -23.63 -9.16 27.17
C LYS A 464 -23.94 -8.87 25.71
N VAL A 465 -24.95 -8.03 25.48
CA VAL A 465 -25.43 -7.63 24.17
C VAL A 465 -25.34 -6.12 24.04
N ILE A 466 -24.80 -5.62 22.94
CA ILE A 466 -24.79 -4.21 22.58
C ILE A 466 -25.57 -4.03 21.28
N LEU A 467 -26.59 -3.18 21.32
CA LEU A 467 -27.42 -2.80 20.18
C LEU A 467 -26.98 -1.43 19.68
N GLU A 468 -26.87 -1.28 18.36
CA GLU A 468 -26.61 0.01 17.70
C GLU A 468 -27.79 0.42 16.83
N GLY A 469 -28.36 1.59 17.13
CA GLY A 469 -29.48 2.17 16.39
C GLY A 469 -29.06 2.66 14.99
N PRO A 470 -29.89 2.49 13.94
CA PRO A 470 -31.28 2.03 14.02
C PRO A 470 -31.39 0.52 14.23
N SER A 471 -32.16 0.09 15.24
CA SER A 471 -32.31 -1.32 15.59
C SER A 471 -33.70 -1.67 16.10
N ASN A 472 -34.11 -2.92 15.87
CA ASN A 472 -35.34 -3.51 16.38
C ASN A 472 -35.02 -4.92 16.92
N TYR A 473 -34.89 -5.03 18.24
CA TYR A 473 -34.45 -6.23 18.93
C TYR A 473 -35.48 -6.71 19.95
N GLU A 474 -35.92 -7.96 19.84
CA GLU A 474 -36.88 -8.58 20.75
C GLU A 474 -36.20 -9.64 21.61
N VAL A 475 -36.49 -9.62 22.91
CA VAL A 475 -35.93 -10.57 23.87
C VAL A 475 -36.84 -11.79 23.95
N GLU A 476 -36.47 -12.88 23.28
CA GLU A 476 -37.29 -14.11 23.20
C GLU A 476 -36.98 -15.13 24.31
N THR A 477 -35.77 -15.13 24.88
CA THR A 477 -35.37 -16.11 25.91
C THR A 477 -34.41 -15.53 26.97
N LEU A 478 -34.03 -16.34 27.97
CA LEU A 478 -33.03 -15.99 29.00
C LEU A 478 -31.59 -15.82 28.47
N ALA A 479 -31.32 -16.30 27.26
CA ALA A 479 -30.02 -16.24 26.60
C ALA A 479 -30.21 -16.15 25.08
N GLY A 480 -31.08 -15.24 24.63
CA GLY A 480 -31.38 -15.14 23.22
C GLY A 480 -32.45 -14.12 22.89
N GLY A 481 -32.53 -13.80 21.60
CA GLY A 481 -33.58 -12.94 21.09
C GLY A 481 -33.54 -12.82 19.57
N TYR A 482 -34.47 -12.02 19.06
CA TYR A 482 -34.69 -11.82 17.64
C TYR A 482 -34.28 -10.41 17.22
N LEU A 483 -33.38 -10.29 16.26
CA LEU A 483 -33.00 -9.03 15.65
C LEU A 483 -33.69 -8.90 14.29
N ALA A 484 -34.68 -8.03 14.21
CA ALA A 484 -35.42 -7.76 12.98
C ALA A 484 -34.66 -6.82 12.04
N LEU A 485 -33.88 -5.89 12.60
CA LEU A 485 -33.12 -4.85 11.91
C LEU A 485 -32.04 -4.30 12.83
N GLY A 486 -30.89 -3.90 12.26
CA GLY A 486 -29.85 -3.14 12.95
C GLY A 486 -28.61 -3.98 13.23
N LYS A 487 -27.73 -3.47 14.10
CA LYS A 487 -26.49 -4.15 14.48
C LYS A 487 -26.52 -4.58 15.93
N ILE A 488 -25.98 -5.77 16.17
CA ILE A 488 -25.81 -6.35 17.48
C ILE A 488 -24.38 -6.85 17.63
N TYR A 489 -23.75 -6.52 18.74
CA TYR A 489 -22.55 -7.21 19.23
C TYR A 489 -22.96 -8.05 20.43
N LEU A 490 -22.49 -9.29 20.48
CA LEU A 490 -22.78 -10.24 21.53
C LEU A 490 -21.49 -10.86 22.03
N LYS A 491 -21.34 -10.89 23.35
CA LYS A 491 -20.33 -11.67 24.07
C LYS A 491 -21.03 -12.66 24.98
N ASN A 492 -21.00 -13.95 24.62
CA ASN A 492 -21.61 -15.00 25.41
C ASN A 492 -20.69 -15.38 26.59
N SER A 493 -20.84 -14.73 27.74
CA SER A 493 -20.06 -15.09 28.94
C SER A 493 -20.74 -16.19 29.78
N ASN A 494 -21.79 -16.83 29.29
CA ASN A 494 -22.44 -17.95 29.95
C ASN A 494 -21.56 -19.20 29.81
N PRO A 495 -21.03 -19.78 30.91
CA PRO A 495 -20.12 -20.93 30.85
C PRO A 495 -20.82 -22.24 30.46
N THR A 496 -22.15 -22.30 30.59
CA THR A 496 -22.91 -23.56 30.56
C THR A 496 -23.98 -23.60 29.47
N GLY A 497 -24.16 -22.52 28.70
CA GLY A 497 -25.22 -22.46 27.71
C GLY A 497 -24.93 -21.51 26.56
N ASP A 498 -25.48 -21.86 25.41
CA ASP A 498 -25.35 -21.10 24.18
C ASP A 498 -26.23 -19.85 24.22
N TYR A 499 -25.88 -18.87 23.39
CA TYR A 499 -26.73 -17.75 23.10
C TYR A 499 -27.33 -17.88 21.70
N ILE A 500 -28.66 -17.80 21.60
CA ILE A 500 -29.37 -17.96 20.32
C ILE A 500 -29.85 -16.60 19.84
N LEU A 501 -29.28 -16.13 18.73
CA LEU A 501 -29.72 -14.95 18.01
C LEU A 501 -30.48 -15.37 16.76
N ARG A 502 -31.77 -15.05 16.71
CA ARG A 502 -32.61 -15.25 15.53
C ARG A 502 -32.67 -13.97 14.70
N THR A 503 -32.68 -14.13 13.39
CA THR A 503 -32.87 -13.06 12.42
C THR A 503 -33.85 -13.55 11.34
N PRO A 504 -34.34 -12.68 10.43
CA PRO A 504 -35.33 -13.08 9.43
C PRO A 504 -34.91 -14.27 8.56
N THR A 505 -33.61 -14.41 8.29
CA THR A 505 -33.08 -15.39 7.34
C THR A 505 -32.14 -16.42 7.99
N THR A 506 -31.79 -16.25 9.26
CA THR A 506 -30.72 -17.03 9.90
C THR A 506 -30.97 -17.25 11.39
N VAL A 507 -30.52 -18.38 11.91
CA VAL A 507 -30.38 -18.64 13.35
C VAL A 507 -28.89 -18.78 13.65
N VAL A 508 -28.40 -17.97 14.58
CA VAL A 508 -27.01 -17.95 15.02
C VAL A 508 -26.96 -18.47 16.45
N THR A 509 -26.21 -19.55 16.67
CA THR A 509 -25.97 -20.14 17.99
C THR A 509 -24.52 -19.89 18.36
N ALA A 510 -24.29 -19.12 19.42
CA ALA A 510 -22.96 -18.77 19.90
C ALA A 510 -22.63 -19.61 21.14
N ASP A 511 -21.58 -20.44 21.04
CA ASP A 511 -21.10 -21.31 22.13
C ASP A 511 -20.67 -20.47 23.35
N PRO A 512 -20.46 -21.10 24.53
CA PRO A 512 -19.83 -20.46 25.66
C PRO A 512 -18.54 -19.74 25.29
N TYR A 513 -18.39 -18.50 25.75
CA TYR A 513 -17.26 -17.60 25.51
C TYR A 513 -17.08 -17.11 24.07
N ALA A 514 -18.03 -17.38 23.17
CA ALA A 514 -18.00 -16.82 21.82
C ALA A 514 -18.32 -15.32 21.80
N GLU A 515 -17.65 -14.59 20.91
CA GLU A 515 -17.90 -13.19 20.62
C GLU A 515 -18.29 -13.02 19.16
N ILE A 516 -19.44 -12.39 18.91
CA ILE A 516 -19.99 -12.21 17.57
C ILE A 516 -20.48 -10.79 17.33
N GLY A 517 -20.48 -10.39 16.08
CA GLY A 517 -21.21 -9.23 15.57
C GLY A 517 -22.19 -9.70 14.51
N ALA A 518 -23.42 -9.24 14.57
CA ALA A 518 -24.39 -9.47 13.51
C ALA A 518 -25.07 -8.17 13.07
N GLU A 519 -25.38 -8.09 11.79
CA GLU A 519 -26.09 -6.99 11.18
C GLU A 519 -27.25 -7.54 10.36
N VAL A 520 -28.45 -7.00 10.58
CA VAL A 520 -29.66 -7.33 9.84
C VAL A 520 -30.08 -6.10 9.08
N SER A 521 -30.10 -6.21 7.76
CA SER A 521 -30.52 -5.12 6.86
C SER A 521 -32.04 -5.06 6.74
N LEU A 522 -32.56 -3.98 6.14
CA LEU A 522 -34.00 -3.77 5.92
C LEU A 522 -34.67 -4.87 5.07
N ASP A 523 -33.92 -5.57 4.23
CA ASP A 523 -34.40 -6.69 3.41
C ASP A 523 -34.35 -8.06 4.14
N GLY A 524 -33.94 -8.07 5.41
CA GLY A 524 -33.80 -9.27 6.22
C GLY A 524 -32.51 -10.06 5.96
N SER A 525 -31.62 -9.57 5.08
CA SER A 525 -30.29 -10.15 4.92
C SER A 525 -29.50 -10.02 6.21
N THR A 526 -28.90 -11.14 6.62
CA THR A 526 -28.15 -11.23 7.88
C THR A 526 -26.68 -11.45 7.58
N PHE A 527 -25.84 -10.59 8.14
CA PHE A 527 -24.39 -10.75 8.14
C PHE A 527 -23.94 -11.09 9.56
N VAL A 528 -23.14 -12.15 9.68
CA VAL A 528 -22.59 -12.60 10.97
C VAL A 528 -21.07 -12.60 10.86
N ASN A 529 -20.40 -12.09 11.88
CA ASN A 529 -18.96 -12.11 12.02
C ASN A 529 -18.60 -12.70 13.39
N THR A 530 -17.63 -13.61 13.41
CA THR A 530 -17.17 -14.28 14.62
C THR A 530 -15.81 -13.72 15.03
N TYR A 531 -15.76 -13.01 16.15
CA TYR A 531 -14.53 -12.40 16.67
C TYR A 531 -13.70 -13.41 17.47
N SER A 532 -14.34 -14.31 18.21
CA SER A 532 -13.69 -15.41 18.93
C SER A 532 -14.69 -16.52 19.26
N GLY A 533 -14.18 -17.73 19.48
CA GLY A 533 -14.98 -18.90 19.84
C GLY A 533 -15.67 -19.56 18.65
N ARG A 534 -16.58 -20.48 18.96
CA ARG A 534 -17.32 -21.26 17.96
C ARG A 534 -18.75 -20.76 17.84
N VAL A 535 -19.24 -20.69 16.61
CA VAL A 535 -20.56 -20.18 16.28
C VAL A 535 -21.17 -21.03 15.18
N HIS A 536 -22.40 -21.47 15.38
CA HIS A 536 -23.18 -22.23 14.42
C HIS A 536 -24.20 -21.33 13.75
N VAL A 537 -24.20 -21.27 12.43
CA VAL A 537 -25.08 -20.42 11.62
C VAL A 537 -25.96 -21.30 10.74
N LEU A 538 -27.27 -21.29 10.99
CA LEU A 538 -28.27 -22.04 10.24
C LEU A 538 -29.07 -21.09 9.37
N SER A 539 -28.93 -21.19 8.05
CA SER A 539 -29.70 -20.37 7.10
C SER A 539 -31.06 -20.98 6.79
N SER A 540 -32.13 -20.20 6.94
CA SER A 540 -33.51 -20.64 6.65
C SER A 540 -33.78 -20.84 5.17
N ALA A 541 -33.00 -20.20 4.28
CA ALA A 541 -33.18 -20.27 2.83
C ALA A 541 -32.73 -21.61 2.23
N ASN A 542 -31.69 -22.24 2.79
CA ASN A 542 -30.99 -23.35 2.16
C ASN A 542 -30.84 -24.60 3.06
N GLY A 543 -31.21 -24.51 4.34
CA GLY A 543 -31.08 -25.59 5.33
C GLY A 543 -29.64 -26.02 5.64
N LYS A 544 -28.64 -25.27 5.15
CA LYS A 544 -27.21 -25.54 5.39
C LYS A 544 -26.76 -24.92 6.71
N GLU A 545 -26.08 -25.75 7.51
CA GLU A 545 -25.34 -25.32 8.68
C GLU A 545 -23.93 -24.89 8.27
N LEU A 546 -23.52 -23.72 8.77
CA LEU A 546 -22.16 -23.20 8.65
C LEU A 546 -21.59 -23.09 10.07
N VAL A 547 -20.49 -23.81 10.33
CA VAL A 547 -19.75 -23.69 11.59
C VAL A 547 -18.60 -22.71 11.37
N MET A 548 -18.60 -21.63 12.14
CA MET A 548 -17.54 -20.63 12.18
C MET A 548 -16.75 -20.82 13.47
N ASP A 549 -15.50 -21.26 13.38
CA ASP A 549 -14.61 -21.41 14.54
C ASP A 549 -13.46 -20.41 14.41
N ASN A 550 -13.30 -19.54 15.40
CA ASN A 550 -12.22 -18.57 15.48
C ASN A 550 -11.51 -18.75 16.82
N HIS A 551 -10.49 -19.61 16.83
CA HIS A 551 -9.60 -19.75 17.97
C HIS A 551 -8.69 -18.52 18.03
N GLY A 552 -9.07 -17.54 18.86
CA GLY A 552 -8.14 -16.50 19.30
C GLY A 552 -6.93 -17.20 19.92
N GLY A 553 -5.76 -17.05 19.30
CA GLY A 553 -4.52 -17.62 19.80
C GLY A 553 -4.28 -17.18 21.24
N ALA A 554 -4.12 -18.17 22.13
CA ALA A 554 -3.46 -18.00 23.41
C ALA A 554 -1.95 -18.05 23.20
#